data_AF-A0A8S3TCW8-F1
#
_entry.id   AF-A0A8S3TCW8-F1
#
_cell.length_a   1.000
_cell.length_b   1.000
_cell.length_c   1.000
_cell.angle_alpha   90.00
_cell.angle_beta   90.00
_cell.angle_gamma   90.00
#
_symmetry.space_group_name_H-M   'P 1'
#
loop_
_entity.id
_entity.type
_entity.pdbx_description
1 polymer ?
#
loop_
_entity_poly.entity_id
_entity_poly.type
_entity_poly.pdbx_seq_one_letter_code
_entity_poly.pdbx_strand_id
1 'polypeptide(L)'
;MDMLLEFPNMVLQNREGTRYDGYITVMNEDFRLCLEYPSDIAKATLSCDWKLKCLLDGCLDVLKQEKKLEVTKSTKSNKEPIKCGQIISEIESLGWDRLVSVDADFTLLQFLHTDHKGREHILGMKLHPQHPVEPPQCITDLPVPFDPHWTNKSTLEDLYNQFTHSVNSYQLFWDCMEDIDKNTWVLEPDNPNFSAVYRRIAISSSASVQITVDPKQPQLLPSCRFMGADHSVSQLRQNMNSNLYHWDPEGNLLENLQSLLDVTFPTPTTSKKEEFSMECGICYSYKLETELPNEVCNDSRCGQAYHHSCLYEWLRSSGCRQSFNTVFGECPYCSKPITVKMPTT
;
A
#
# COMPACT_ATOMS: atom_id res chain seq x y z
N MET A 1 0.56 42.68 25.66
CA MET A 1 1.06 41.28 25.63
C MET A 1 1.84 41.18 24.34
N ASP A 2 3.14 40.92 24.43
CA ASP A 2 4.04 40.91 23.27
C ASP A 2 3.66 39.77 22.32
N MET A 3 3.18 40.13 21.13
CA MET A 3 2.86 39.21 20.02
C MET A 3 4.02 38.24 19.72
N LEU A 4 5.25 38.63 20.04
CA LEU A 4 6.48 37.84 19.89
C LEU A 4 6.60 36.67 20.88
N LEU A 5 5.85 36.68 22.00
CA LEU A 5 5.82 35.57 22.95
C LEU A 5 4.90 34.44 22.47
N GLU A 6 3.82 34.77 21.78
CA GLU A 6 2.87 33.80 21.22
C GLU A 6 3.25 33.37 19.80
N PHE A 7 3.89 34.25 19.02
CA PHE A 7 4.30 33.99 17.64
C PHE A 7 5.79 34.33 17.45
N PRO A 8 6.70 33.43 17.86
CA PRO A 8 8.15 33.71 17.89
C PRO A 8 8.77 33.93 16.49
N ASN A 9 8.10 33.45 15.45
CA ASN A 9 8.55 33.57 14.05
C ASN A 9 7.95 34.79 13.33
N MET A 10 7.17 35.63 14.01
CA MET A 10 6.67 36.89 13.48
C MET A 10 7.66 38.01 13.79
N VAL A 11 7.99 38.83 12.80
CA VAL A 11 8.98 39.91 12.94
C VAL A 11 8.32 41.26 12.65
N LEU A 12 8.59 42.25 13.50
CA LEU A 12 8.17 43.63 13.26
C LEU A 12 8.93 44.22 12.07
N GLN A 13 8.21 44.65 11.04
CA GLN A 13 8.77 45.12 9.77
C GLN A 13 8.90 46.64 9.67
N ASN A 14 8.33 47.41 10.61
CA ASN A 14 8.40 48.86 10.60
C ASN A 14 8.67 49.47 11.97
N ARG A 15 9.21 50.71 11.96
CA ARG A 15 9.53 51.46 13.17
C ARG A 15 8.29 51.95 13.92
N GLU A 16 7.15 52.07 13.23
CA GLU A 16 5.88 52.48 13.86
C GLU A 16 5.22 51.36 14.68
N GLY A 17 5.71 50.11 14.62
CA GLY A 17 5.13 49.02 15.41
C GLY A 17 3.83 48.44 14.86
N THR A 18 3.46 48.78 13.62
CA THR A 18 2.14 48.48 13.04
C THR A 18 2.15 47.34 12.02
N ARG A 19 3.31 46.85 11.60
CA ARG A 19 3.41 45.76 10.61
C ARG A 19 4.27 44.61 11.11
N TYR A 20 3.70 43.41 11.11
CA TYR A 20 4.37 42.16 11.45
C TYR A 20 4.32 41.22 10.24
N ASP A 21 5.44 40.61 9.87
CA ASP A 21 5.53 39.61 8.78
C ASP A 21 6.41 38.46 9.28
N GLY A 22 6.01 37.23 8.97
CA GLY A 22 6.70 36.04 9.40
C GLY A 22 5.89 34.78 9.13
N TYR A 23 6.19 33.74 9.89
CA TYR A 23 5.56 32.44 9.75
C TYR A 23 4.80 32.06 11.02
N ILE A 24 3.66 31.40 10.85
CA ILE A 24 2.94 30.71 11.92
C ILE A 24 2.92 29.22 11.63
N THR A 25 3.07 28.41 12.67
CA THR A 25 3.02 26.95 12.53
C THR A 25 1.67 26.44 13.02
N VAL A 26 0.93 25.75 12.16
CA VAL A 26 -0.35 25.13 12.50
C VAL A 26 -0.27 23.67 12.08
N MET A 27 -0.52 22.74 13.01
CA MET A 27 -0.49 21.29 12.76
C MET A 27 0.80 20.81 12.05
N ASN A 28 1.97 21.31 12.49
CA ASN A 28 3.30 21.04 11.91
C ASN A 28 3.56 21.58 10.49
N GLU A 29 2.71 22.47 9.98
CA GLU A 29 2.98 23.18 8.73
C GLU A 29 3.16 24.69 8.96
N ASP A 30 4.13 25.28 8.26
CA ASP A 30 4.44 26.70 8.34
C ASP A 30 3.70 27.49 7.26
N PHE A 31 3.02 28.56 7.68
CA PHE A 31 2.27 29.47 6.82
C PHE A 31 2.81 30.88 6.96
N ARG A 32 3.01 31.58 5.84
CA ARG A 32 3.41 32.99 5.88
C ARG A 32 2.20 33.86 6.21
N LEU A 33 2.38 34.71 7.20
CA LEU A 33 1.39 35.68 7.68
C LEU A 33 2.03 37.07 7.71
N CYS A 34 1.31 38.07 7.19
CA CYS A 34 1.65 39.47 7.31
C CYS A 34 0.43 40.24 7.81
N LEU A 35 0.55 40.76 9.03
CA LEU A 35 -0.45 41.56 9.74
C LEU A 35 -0.04 43.03 9.68
N GLU A 36 -0.96 43.88 9.25
CA GLU A 36 -0.81 45.33 9.32
C GLU A 36 -1.96 45.91 10.14
N TYR A 37 -1.64 46.45 11.31
CA TYR A 37 -2.58 47.04 12.25
C TYR A 37 -2.30 48.55 12.34
N PRO A 38 -2.96 49.40 11.54
CA PRO A 38 -2.96 50.84 11.78
C PRO A 38 -3.62 51.12 13.13
N SER A 39 -3.43 52.30 13.72
CA SER A 39 -3.90 52.69 15.07
C SER A 39 -5.39 52.39 15.39
N ASP A 40 -6.19 52.08 14.39
CA ASP A 40 -7.58 51.63 14.47
C ASP A 40 -7.70 50.14 14.11
N ILE A 41 -8.16 49.29 15.05
CA ILE A 41 -8.20 47.82 14.89
C ILE A 41 -9.16 47.44 13.77
N ALA A 42 -10.21 48.24 13.57
CA ALA A 42 -11.18 48.00 12.51
C ALA A 42 -10.58 48.11 11.09
N LYS A 43 -9.36 48.65 10.95
CA LYS A 43 -8.64 48.78 9.68
C LYS A 43 -7.44 47.83 9.59
N ALA A 44 -7.34 46.87 10.50
CA ALA A 44 -6.29 45.86 10.43
C ALA A 44 -6.47 45.05 9.13
N THR A 45 -5.40 44.94 8.36
CA THR A 45 -5.34 44.10 7.18
C THR A 45 -4.50 42.87 7.47
N LEU A 46 -5.04 41.72 7.05
CA LEU A 46 -4.32 40.46 7.09
C LEU A 46 -4.01 40.05 5.64
N SER A 47 -2.74 39.77 5.40
CA SER A 47 -2.25 39.14 4.18
C SER A 47 -1.52 37.86 4.55
N CYS A 48 -1.66 36.83 3.74
CA CYS A 48 -1.03 35.55 3.98
C CYS A 48 -0.67 34.90 2.65
N ASP A 49 0.10 33.82 2.71
CA ASP A 49 0.26 32.97 1.54
C ASP A 49 -1.10 32.41 1.07
N TRP A 50 -1.12 31.92 -0.17
CA TRP A 50 -2.34 31.44 -0.79
C TRP A 50 -2.91 30.21 -0.06
N LYS A 51 -2.09 29.43 0.65
CA LYS A 51 -2.46 28.20 1.35
C LYS A 51 -3.25 28.53 2.62
N LEU A 52 -2.73 29.42 3.45
CA LEU A 52 -3.45 29.94 4.62
C LEU A 52 -4.67 30.76 4.21
N LYS A 53 -4.60 31.48 3.09
CA LYS A 53 -5.76 32.18 2.54
C LYS A 53 -6.90 31.23 2.19
N CYS A 54 -6.59 30.08 1.58
CA CYS A 54 -7.58 29.05 1.29
C CYS A 54 -8.23 28.47 2.55
N LEU A 55 -7.45 28.27 3.63
CA LEU A 55 -7.96 27.85 4.94
C LEU A 55 -8.87 28.92 5.56
N LEU A 56 -8.43 30.18 5.51
CA LEU A 56 -9.18 31.30 6.08
C LEU A 56 -10.45 31.62 5.30
N ASP A 57 -10.47 31.46 3.97
CA ASP A 57 -11.64 31.74 3.12
C ASP A 57 -12.89 30.92 3.55
N GLY A 58 -12.71 29.73 4.13
CA GLY A 58 -13.79 28.94 4.74
C GLY A 58 -14.26 29.45 6.11
N CYS A 59 -13.38 30.11 6.87
CA CYS A 59 -13.69 30.72 8.17
C CYS A 59 -14.05 32.22 8.08
N LEU A 60 -13.91 32.84 6.90
CA LEU A 60 -14.09 34.28 6.70
C LEU A 60 -15.51 34.73 7.02
N ASP A 61 -16.53 33.90 6.85
CA ASP A 61 -17.89 34.26 7.19
C ASP A 61 -18.12 34.38 8.71
N VAL A 62 -17.35 33.62 9.51
CA VAL A 62 -17.31 33.73 10.97
C VAL A 62 -16.49 34.94 11.42
N LEU A 63 -15.33 35.18 10.80
CA LEU A 63 -14.45 36.32 11.13
C LEU A 63 -15.05 37.68 10.73
N LYS A 64 -15.85 37.74 9.66
CA LYS A 64 -16.56 38.96 9.24
C LYS A 64 -17.68 39.36 10.21
N GLN A 65 -18.30 38.41 10.91
CA GLN A 65 -19.35 38.72 11.90
C GLN A 65 -18.79 39.48 13.12
N GLU A 66 -17.50 39.34 13.42
CA GLU A 66 -16.80 40.02 14.53
C GLU A 66 -16.27 41.44 14.19
N LYS A 67 -16.50 41.96 12.96
CA LYS A 67 -16.15 43.34 12.51
C LYS A 67 -14.72 43.83 12.85
N LYS A 68 -13.68 43.01 12.68
CA LYS A 68 -12.32 43.42 13.07
C LYS A 68 -11.23 43.39 12.00
N LEU A 69 -11.37 42.68 10.87
CA LEU A 69 -10.25 42.52 9.91
C LEU A 69 -10.72 42.50 8.45
N GLU A 70 -10.05 43.29 7.58
CA GLU A 70 -10.23 43.25 6.12
C GLU A 70 -9.07 42.46 5.47
N VAL A 71 -9.38 41.30 4.86
CA VAL A 71 -8.37 40.48 4.16
C VAL A 71 -8.23 40.95 2.72
N THR A 72 -7.08 41.55 2.37
CA THR A 72 -6.81 42.05 1.01
C THR A 72 -6.29 40.95 0.08
N LYS A 73 -6.86 40.88 -1.13
CA LYS A 73 -6.53 39.88 -2.15
C LYS A 73 -5.24 40.23 -2.89
N SER A 74 -4.24 39.34 -2.88
CA SER A 74 -3.13 39.38 -3.86
C SER A 74 -3.11 38.17 -4.80
N THR A 75 -2.72 38.49 -6.05
CA THR A 75 -2.22 37.73 -7.22
C THR A 75 -2.83 36.37 -7.60
N LYS A 76 -3.41 36.37 -8.81
CA LYS A 76 -4.06 35.26 -9.52
C LYS A 76 -3.08 34.14 -9.88
N SER A 77 -3.37 32.92 -9.44
CA SER A 77 -2.94 31.68 -10.11
C SER A 77 -4.03 31.27 -11.09
N ASN A 78 -3.64 30.85 -12.30
CA ASN A 78 -4.53 30.58 -13.45
C ASN A 78 -5.18 29.17 -13.45
N LYS A 79 -5.20 28.48 -12.31
CA LYS A 79 -6.03 27.28 -12.14
C LYS A 79 -7.31 27.73 -11.42
N GLU A 80 -8.50 27.44 -11.97
CA GLU A 80 -9.73 27.62 -11.19
C GLU A 80 -9.57 26.79 -9.90
N PRO A 81 -9.43 27.44 -8.73
CA PRO A 81 -9.16 26.70 -7.52
C PRO A 81 -10.41 25.90 -7.17
N ILE A 82 -10.25 24.62 -6.84
CA ILE A 82 -11.29 23.89 -6.13
C ILE A 82 -11.65 24.76 -4.93
N LYS A 83 -12.94 25.05 -4.73
CA LYS A 83 -13.38 25.92 -3.64
C LYS A 83 -12.97 25.27 -2.32
N CYS A 84 -11.85 25.71 -1.74
CA CYS A 84 -11.27 25.10 -0.55
C CYS A 84 -12.26 25.05 0.62
N GLY A 85 -13.16 26.04 0.73
CA GLY A 85 -14.24 26.02 1.72
C GLY A 85 -15.20 24.83 1.60
N GLN A 86 -15.48 24.33 0.39
CA GLN A 86 -16.28 23.12 0.21
C GLN A 86 -15.54 21.88 0.71
N ILE A 87 -14.27 21.72 0.34
CA ILE A 87 -13.45 20.57 0.79
C ILE A 87 -13.32 20.58 2.32
N ILE A 88 -13.02 21.74 2.91
CA ILE A 88 -12.91 21.89 4.37
C ILE A 88 -14.22 21.51 5.06
N SER A 89 -15.36 21.93 4.52
CA SER A 89 -16.67 21.55 5.06
C SER A 89 -16.95 20.05 4.93
N GLU A 90 -16.54 19.43 3.81
CA GLU A 90 -16.66 17.98 3.62
C GLU A 90 -15.74 17.20 4.60
N ILE A 91 -14.52 17.69 4.85
CA ILE A 91 -13.61 17.13 5.87
C ILE A 91 -14.21 17.27 7.27
N GLU A 92 -14.77 18.44 7.59
CA GLU A 92 -15.40 18.69 8.89
C GLU A 92 -16.61 17.75 9.12
N SER A 93 -17.43 17.52 8.10
CA SER A 93 -18.54 16.54 8.15
C SER A 93 -18.03 15.12 8.39
N LEU A 94 -16.98 14.73 7.67
CA LEU A 94 -16.41 13.39 7.73
C LEU A 94 -15.68 13.13 9.07
N GLY A 95 -15.02 14.15 9.61
CA GLY A 95 -14.28 14.13 10.87
C GLY A 95 -12.78 14.33 10.69
N TRP A 96 -12.23 15.37 11.33
CA TRP A 96 -10.79 15.67 11.34
C TRP A 96 -9.95 14.60 12.04
N ASP A 97 -10.53 13.86 12.98
CA ASP A 97 -9.89 12.75 13.68
C ASP A 97 -9.50 11.59 12.76
N ARG A 98 -10.16 11.48 11.61
CA ARG A 98 -9.90 10.44 10.60
C ARG A 98 -8.88 10.89 9.56
N LEU A 99 -8.61 12.19 9.45
CA LEU A 99 -7.70 12.72 8.44
C LEU A 99 -6.24 12.51 8.86
N VAL A 100 -5.51 11.71 8.09
CA VAL A 100 -4.09 11.39 8.35
C VAL A 100 -3.16 12.39 7.70
N SER A 101 -3.45 12.74 6.44
CA SER A 101 -2.60 13.65 5.69
C SER A 101 -3.39 14.36 4.58
N VAL A 102 -2.88 15.52 4.20
CA VAL A 102 -3.30 16.30 3.04
C VAL A 102 -2.05 16.78 2.33
N ASP A 103 -2.02 16.72 1.00
CA ASP A 103 -0.91 17.28 0.24
C ASP A 103 -0.94 18.82 0.22
N ALA A 104 0.18 19.44 -0.14
CA ALA A 104 0.31 20.90 -0.12
C ALA A 104 -0.71 21.62 -1.03
N ASP A 105 -1.20 20.94 -2.06
CA ASP A 105 -2.13 21.48 -3.05
C ASP A 105 -3.61 21.21 -2.70
N PHE A 106 -3.91 20.55 -1.57
CA PHE A 106 -5.26 20.10 -1.18
C PHE A 106 -5.96 19.29 -2.27
N THR A 107 -5.19 18.50 -3.01
CA THR A 107 -5.68 17.59 -4.05
C THR A 107 -5.68 16.13 -3.63
N LEU A 108 -4.86 15.74 -2.66
CA LEU A 108 -4.82 14.39 -2.15
C LEU A 108 -5.09 14.41 -0.64
N LEU A 109 -6.19 13.78 -0.25
CA LEU A 109 -6.59 13.60 1.14
C LEU A 109 -6.41 12.13 1.51
N GLN A 110 -5.90 11.83 2.71
CA GLN A 110 -5.81 10.46 3.22
C GLN A 110 -6.60 10.33 4.51
N PHE A 111 -7.56 9.40 4.51
CA PHE A 111 -8.40 9.11 5.67
C PHE A 111 -8.10 7.72 6.21
N LEU A 112 -8.04 7.61 7.54
CA LEU A 112 -7.87 6.36 8.28
C LEU A 112 -9.23 5.81 8.69
N HIS A 113 -9.40 4.51 8.46
CA HIS A 113 -10.44 3.71 9.05
C HIS A 113 -9.82 2.54 9.84
N THR A 114 -10.15 2.45 11.12
CA THR A 114 -9.81 1.28 11.94
C THR A 114 -10.98 0.32 11.97
N ASP A 115 -10.77 -0.93 11.57
CA ASP A 115 -11.82 -1.95 11.61
C ASP A 115 -12.01 -2.55 13.01
N HIS A 116 -12.98 -3.47 13.14
CA HIS A 116 -13.33 -4.06 14.42
C HIS A 116 -12.25 -4.97 15.03
N LYS A 117 -11.22 -5.36 14.26
CA LYS A 117 -10.05 -6.11 14.74
C LYS A 117 -8.87 -5.19 15.08
N GLY A 118 -9.04 -3.89 14.90
CA GLY A 118 -7.98 -2.90 15.13
C GLY A 118 -7.02 -2.74 13.95
N ARG A 119 -7.34 -3.29 12.76
CA ARG A 119 -6.53 -3.06 11.57
C ARG A 119 -6.79 -1.65 11.02
N GLU A 120 -5.72 -0.98 10.62
CA GLU A 120 -5.76 0.38 10.09
C GLU A 120 -5.74 0.38 8.55
N HIS A 121 -6.79 0.93 7.95
CA HIS A 121 -6.99 0.99 6.50
C HIS A 121 -6.98 2.44 6.01
N ILE A 122 -6.21 2.74 4.98
CA ILE A 122 -6.12 4.09 4.43
C ILE A 122 -6.93 4.21 3.13
N LEU A 123 -7.78 5.22 3.07
CA LEU A 123 -8.44 5.69 1.86
C LEU A 123 -7.80 7.01 1.41
N GLY A 124 -7.00 6.94 0.34
CA GLY A 124 -6.55 8.11 -0.39
C GLY A 124 -7.63 8.59 -1.36
N MET A 125 -7.96 9.87 -1.33
CA MET A 125 -8.88 10.52 -2.26
C MET A 125 -8.14 11.62 -3.00
N LYS A 126 -7.85 11.39 -4.28
CA LYS A 126 -7.27 12.40 -5.16
C LYS A 126 -8.38 13.15 -5.88
N LEU A 127 -8.64 14.38 -5.44
CA LEU A 127 -9.67 15.26 -5.95
C LEU A 127 -9.42 15.62 -7.42
N HIS A 128 -10.47 15.54 -8.22
CA HIS A 128 -10.45 16.07 -9.58
C HIS A 128 -10.55 17.60 -9.54
N PRO A 129 -9.91 18.35 -10.47
CA PRO A 129 -10.04 19.81 -10.54
C PRO A 129 -11.48 20.33 -10.65
N GLN A 130 -12.41 19.47 -11.10
CA GLN A 130 -13.83 19.76 -11.25
C GLN A 130 -14.70 19.11 -10.16
N HIS A 131 -14.11 18.72 -9.03
CA HIS A 131 -14.86 18.20 -7.87
C HIS A 131 -15.97 19.19 -7.46
N PRO A 132 -17.20 18.72 -7.16
CA PRO A 132 -17.66 17.32 -7.07
C PRO A 132 -18.30 16.80 -8.37
N VAL A 133 -18.26 17.54 -9.48
CA VAL A 133 -18.90 17.13 -10.75
C VAL A 133 -18.26 15.86 -11.28
N GLU A 134 -16.93 15.80 -11.24
CA GLU A 134 -16.15 14.60 -11.53
C GLU A 134 -15.73 13.91 -10.23
N PRO A 135 -15.71 12.56 -10.20
CA PRO A 135 -15.35 11.81 -9.01
C PRO A 135 -13.87 11.99 -8.64
N PRO A 136 -13.53 11.97 -7.35
CA PRO A 136 -12.14 11.82 -6.94
C PRO A 136 -11.64 10.40 -7.27
N GLN A 137 -10.36 10.30 -7.64
CA GLN A 137 -9.70 9.01 -7.80
C GLN A 137 -9.39 8.43 -6.41
N CYS A 138 -9.93 7.25 -6.11
CA CYS A 138 -9.65 6.55 -4.85
C CYS A 138 -8.39 5.70 -4.96
N ILE A 139 -7.56 5.74 -3.92
CA ILE A 139 -6.32 4.95 -3.77
C ILE A 139 -6.49 4.17 -2.47
N THR A 140 -6.47 2.84 -2.57
CA THR A 140 -6.70 1.94 -1.43
C THR A 140 -5.85 0.69 -1.56
N ASP A 141 -5.53 0.06 -0.44
CA ASP A 141 -4.96 -1.29 -0.40
C ASP A 141 -6.05 -2.38 -0.27
N LEU A 142 -7.23 -2.19 -0.87
CA LEU A 142 -8.25 -3.24 -0.90
C LEU A 142 -7.81 -4.40 -1.83
N PRO A 143 -8.18 -5.65 -1.52
CA PRO A 143 -7.77 -6.83 -2.28
C PRO A 143 -8.44 -6.94 -3.66
N VAL A 144 -9.48 -6.15 -3.90
CA VAL A 144 -10.17 -6.01 -5.20
C VAL A 144 -10.25 -4.52 -5.51
N PRO A 145 -10.15 -4.10 -6.79
CA PRO A 145 -10.30 -2.69 -7.17
C PRO A 145 -11.57 -2.07 -6.58
N PHE A 146 -11.39 -0.90 -5.94
CA PHE A 146 -12.47 -0.15 -5.35
C PHE A 146 -13.16 0.70 -6.43
N ASP A 147 -14.41 0.36 -6.76
CA ASP A 147 -15.23 1.06 -7.74
C ASP A 147 -16.46 1.67 -7.04
N PRO A 148 -16.30 2.84 -6.38
CA PRO A 148 -17.40 3.45 -5.65
C PRO A 148 -18.40 4.11 -6.60
N HIS A 149 -19.66 4.12 -6.19
CA HIS A 149 -20.68 4.92 -6.84
C HIS A 149 -20.49 6.40 -6.49
N TRP A 150 -20.43 7.25 -7.52
CA TRP A 150 -20.33 8.70 -7.39
C TRP A 150 -21.36 9.42 -8.24
N THR A 151 -21.93 10.48 -7.69
CA THR A 151 -22.80 11.43 -8.39
C THR A 151 -22.37 12.86 -8.06
N ASN A 152 -22.85 13.85 -8.81
CA ASN A 152 -22.58 15.26 -8.52
C ASN A 152 -23.19 15.78 -7.19
N LYS A 153 -23.94 14.94 -6.48
CA LYS A 153 -24.48 15.20 -5.13
C LYS A 153 -23.74 14.43 -4.05
N SER A 154 -22.82 13.54 -4.43
CA SER A 154 -22.02 12.75 -3.50
C SER A 154 -20.97 13.64 -2.82
N THR A 155 -20.58 13.20 -1.63
CA THR A 155 -19.60 13.86 -0.75
C THR A 155 -18.44 12.92 -0.45
N LEU A 156 -17.32 13.45 0.08
CA LEU A 156 -16.24 12.60 0.59
C LEU A 156 -16.72 11.60 1.65
N GLU A 157 -17.72 11.97 2.45
CA GLU A 157 -18.33 11.09 3.46
C GLU A 157 -19.01 9.88 2.81
N ASP A 158 -19.71 10.06 1.68
CA ASP A 158 -20.33 8.95 0.94
C ASP A 158 -19.29 7.95 0.43
N LEU A 159 -18.13 8.44 -0.04
CA LEU A 159 -17.03 7.57 -0.47
C LEU A 159 -16.41 6.82 0.69
N TYR A 160 -16.18 7.52 1.80
CA TYR A 160 -15.68 6.90 3.02
C TYR A 160 -16.62 5.81 3.53
N ASN A 161 -17.93 6.05 3.52
CA ASN A 161 -18.93 5.05 3.90
C ASN A 161 -18.92 3.82 2.97
N GLN A 162 -18.78 4.00 1.65
CA GLN A 162 -18.64 2.88 0.72
C GLN A 162 -17.33 2.09 0.91
N PHE A 163 -16.25 2.79 1.24
CA PHE A 163 -14.97 2.18 1.56
C PHE A 163 -15.04 1.35 2.84
N THR A 164 -15.57 1.90 3.93
CA THR A 164 -15.75 1.17 5.19
C THR A 164 -16.65 -0.06 5.00
N HIS A 165 -17.69 0.04 4.17
CA HIS A 165 -18.51 -1.13 3.80
C HIS A 165 -17.68 -2.21 3.10
N SER A 166 -16.81 -1.82 2.17
CA SER A 166 -15.89 -2.73 1.48
C SER A 166 -14.90 -3.38 2.45
N VAL A 167 -14.28 -2.61 3.34
CA VAL A 167 -13.39 -3.12 4.41
C VAL A 167 -14.11 -4.16 5.26
N ASN A 168 -15.35 -3.90 5.66
CA ASN A 168 -16.13 -4.84 6.47
C ASN A 168 -16.45 -6.15 5.73
N SER A 169 -16.50 -6.14 4.39
CA SER A 169 -16.73 -7.36 3.60
C SER A 169 -15.50 -8.29 3.49
N TYR A 170 -14.28 -7.76 3.69
CA TYR A 170 -13.03 -8.52 3.53
C TYR A 170 -12.44 -9.04 4.85
N GLN A 171 -13.18 -8.93 5.95
CA GLN A 171 -12.68 -9.29 7.29
C GLN A 171 -12.23 -10.74 7.38
N LEU A 172 -13.03 -11.68 6.86
CA LEU A 172 -12.68 -13.10 6.84
C LEU A 172 -11.42 -13.36 6.01
N PHE A 173 -11.26 -12.67 4.88
CA PHE A 173 -10.08 -12.81 4.04
C PHE A 173 -8.82 -12.40 4.80
N TRP A 174 -8.80 -11.22 5.42
CA TRP A 174 -7.64 -10.77 6.19
C TRP A 174 -7.39 -11.63 7.42
N ASP A 175 -8.43 -12.15 8.08
CA ASP A 175 -8.27 -13.11 9.18
C ASP A 175 -7.54 -14.38 8.71
N CYS A 176 -7.91 -14.94 7.56
CA CYS A 176 -7.22 -16.09 6.97
C CYS A 176 -5.77 -15.78 6.58
N MET A 177 -5.50 -14.62 5.97
CA MET A 177 -4.15 -14.26 5.53
C MET A 177 -3.23 -13.99 6.72
N GLU A 178 -3.72 -13.32 7.77
CA GLU A 178 -2.97 -13.09 8.99
C GLU A 178 -2.63 -14.39 9.73
N ASP A 179 -3.53 -15.37 9.73
CA ASP A 179 -3.28 -16.68 10.33
C ASP A 179 -2.10 -17.38 9.64
N ILE A 180 -2.08 -17.35 8.30
CA ILE A 180 -0.94 -17.84 7.51
C ILE A 180 0.33 -17.05 7.82
N ASP A 181 0.26 -15.72 7.86
CA ASP A 181 1.41 -14.83 8.09
C ASP A 181 2.04 -15.06 9.48
N LYS A 182 1.22 -15.38 10.49
CA LYS A 182 1.68 -15.64 11.87
C LYS A 182 2.22 -17.05 12.05
N ASN A 183 1.62 -18.03 11.38
CA ASN A 183 1.85 -19.45 11.65
C ASN A 183 2.68 -20.17 10.58
N THR A 184 3.23 -19.46 9.60
CA THR A 184 4.09 -20.05 8.56
C THR A 184 5.26 -19.15 8.18
N TRP A 185 6.23 -19.71 7.44
CA TRP A 185 7.25 -18.90 6.77
C TRP A 185 6.77 -18.43 5.39
N VAL A 186 6.22 -17.22 5.34
CA VAL A 186 5.94 -16.52 4.09
C VAL A 186 7.23 -16.00 3.47
N LEU A 187 7.52 -16.48 2.26
CA LEU A 187 8.65 -16.10 1.44
C LEU A 187 8.33 -14.90 0.55
N GLU A 188 7.09 -14.82 0.03
CA GLU A 188 6.62 -13.72 -0.81
C GLU A 188 5.12 -13.43 -0.60
N PRO A 189 4.71 -12.15 -0.63
CA PRO A 189 5.58 -10.97 -0.60
C PRO A 189 6.30 -10.82 0.76
N ASP A 190 7.43 -10.11 0.80
CA ASP A 190 8.18 -9.91 2.05
C ASP A 190 7.39 -9.15 3.12
N ASN A 191 6.65 -8.13 2.68
CA ASN A 191 5.79 -7.30 3.53
C ASN A 191 4.42 -7.21 2.84
N PRO A 192 3.53 -8.19 3.05
CA PRO A 192 2.20 -8.13 2.47
C PRO A 192 1.41 -6.92 3.01
N ASN A 193 0.75 -6.20 2.11
CA ASN A 193 -0.27 -5.22 2.46
C ASN A 193 -1.67 -5.86 2.36
N PHE A 194 -2.71 -5.10 2.65
CA PHE A 194 -4.11 -5.57 2.62
C PHE A 194 -4.61 -5.97 1.22
N SER A 195 -3.91 -5.57 0.15
CA SER A 195 -4.26 -5.93 -1.23
C SER A 195 -3.58 -7.22 -1.70
N ALA A 196 -2.62 -7.76 -0.94
CA ALA A 196 -1.87 -8.95 -1.31
C ALA A 196 -2.72 -10.22 -1.15
N VAL A 197 -3.29 -10.71 -2.26
CA VAL A 197 -4.16 -11.90 -2.33
C VAL A 197 -3.40 -13.23 -2.46
N TYR A 198 -2.08 -13.21 -2.45
CA TYR A 198 -1.25 -14.41 -2.56
C TYR A 198 -0.22 -14.49 -1.42
N ARG A 199 0.20 -15.72 -1.12
CA ARG A 199 1.35 -16.02 -0.25
C ARG A 199 2.14 -17.16 -0.84
N ARG A 200 3.46 -16.99 -0.92
CA ARG A 200 4.39 -18.09 -1.13
C ARG A 200 4.88 -18.56 0.22
N ILE A 201 4.56 -19.80 0.57
CA ILE A 201 4.80 -20.39 1.88
C ILE A 201 5.86 -21.47 1.73
N ALA A 202 6.87 -21.45 2.60
CA ALA A 202 7.89 -22.50 2.65
C ALA A 202 7.27 -23.83 3.10
N ILE A 203 7.64 -24.93 2.45
CA ILE A 203 7.27 -26.30 2.87
C ILE A 203 8.50 -27.02 3.42
N SER A 204 9.63 -26.89 2.73
CA SER A 204 10.94 -27.40 3.13
C SER A 204 12.03 -26.49 2.60
N SER A 205 13.30 -26.79 2.90
CA SER A 205 14.44 -26.04 2.35
C SER A 205 14.48 -26.02 0.82
N SER A 206 13.86 -27.01 0.14
CA SER A 206 13.90 -27.18 -1.31
C SER A 206 12.53 -27.08 -1.99
N ALA A 207 11.47 -26.74 -1.25
CA ALA A 207 10.10 -26.68 -1.77
C ALA A 207 9.25 -25.61 -1.10
N SER A 208 8.38 -24.99 -1.89
CA SER A 208 7.40 -23.99 -1.44
C SER A 208 6.10 -24.11 -2.24
N VAL A 209 5.02 -23.59 -1.69
CA VAL A 209 3.72 -23.45 -2.37
C VAL A 209 3.32 -21.99 -2.40
N GLN A 210 2.99 -21.49 -3.58
CA GLN A 210 2.30 -20.22 -3.73
C GLN A 210 0.80 -20.49 -3.79
N ILE A 211 0.05 -19.91 -2.86
CA ILE A 211 -1.40 -19.88 -2.87
C ILE A 211 -1.89 -18.52 -3.36
N THR A 212 -2.99 -18.50 -4.11
CA THR A 212 -3.76 -17.28 -4.39
C THR A 212 -5.19 -17.50 -3.90
N VAL A 213 -5.62 -16.65 -2.97
CA VAL A 213 -6.90 -16.75 -2.25
C VAL A 213 -7.90 -15.78 -2.87
N ASP A 214 -9.15 -16.21 -3.08
CA ASP A 214 -10.23 -15.31 -3.48
C ASP A 214 -10.66 -14.46 -2.28
N PRO A 215 -10.53 -13.12 -2.32
CA PRO A 215 -10.89 -12.26 -1.19
C PRO A 215 -12.38 -12.29 -0.83
N LYS A 216 -13.25 -12.63 -1.78
CA LYS A 216 -14.70 -12.73 -1.56
C LYS A 216 -15.11 -14.11 -1.04
N GLN A 217 -14.27 -15.13 -1.24
CA GLN A 217 -14.53 -16.51 -0.85
C GLN A 217 -13.26 -17.18 -0.29
N PRO A 218 -12.68 -16.66 0.81
CA PRO A 218 -11.34 -17.03 1.27
C PRO A 218 -11.19 -18.47 1.78
N GLN A 219 -12.31 -19.15 2.09
CA GLN A 219 -12.31 -20.55 2.55
C GLN A 219 -12.46 -21.57 1.40
N LEU A 220 -12.67 -21.11 0.15
CA LEU A 220 -12.63 -22.02 -0.99
C LEU A 220 -11.19 -22.45 -1.28
N LEU A 221 -11.06 -23.60 -1.94
CA LEU A 221 -9.77 -24.12 -2.37
C LEU A 221 -9.01 -23.07 -3.21
N PRO A 222 -7.85 -22.58 -2.74
CA PRO A 222 -7.10 -21.57 -3.45
C PRO A 222 -6.36 -22.18 -4.65
N SER A 223 -5.98 -21.32 -5.60
CA SER A 223 -5.04 -21.72 -6.65
C SER A 223 -3.68 -22.01 -6.01
N CYS A 224 -3.12 -23.20 -6.27
CA CYS A 224 -1.85 -23.65 -5.70
C CYS A 224 -0.80 -23.85 -6.79
N ARG A 225 0.36 -23.19 -6.65
CA ARG A 225 1.53 -23.35 -7.51
C ARG A 225 2.74 -23.79 -6.70
N PHE A 226 3.17 -25.03 -6.92
CA PHE A 226 4.34 -25.60 -6.25
C PHE A 226 5.64 -25.22 -6.97
N MET A 227 6.69 -24.97 -6.20
CA MET A 227 8.01 -24.56 -6.66
C MET A 227 9.07 -25.34 -5.87
N GLY A 228 10.02 -25.97 -6.56
CA GLY A 228 11.01 -26.86 -5.95
C GLY A 228 11.47 -27.94 -6.93
N ALA A 229 12.29 -28.87 -6.45
CA ALA A 229 12.73 -30.01 -7.24
C ALA A 229 11.55 -30.91 -7.65
N ASP A 230 11.62 -31.51 -8.85
CA ASP A 230 10.50 -32.25 -9.45
C ASP A 230 9.94 -33.36 -8.55
N HIS A 231 10.80 -34.09 -7.84
CA HIS A 231 10.39 -35.17 -6.95
C HIS A 231 9.62 -34.69 -5.72
N SER A 232 9.96 -33.51 -5.18
CA SER A 232 9.22 -32.90 -4.06
C SER A 232 7.88 -32.37 -4.54
N VAL A 233 7.86 -31.70 -5.70
CA VAL A 233 6.66 -31.10 -6.29
C VAL A 233 5.66 -32.16 -6.74
N SER A 234 6.13 -33.28 -7.32
CA SER A 234 5.24 -34.36 -7.77
C SER A 234 4.51 -35.02 -6.60
N GLN A 235 5.18 -35.24 -5.47
CA GLN A 235 4.56 -35.77 -4.26
C GLN A 235 3.48 -34.84 -3.71
N LEU A 236 3.76 -33.53 -3.61
CA LEU A 236 2.80 -32.54 -3.13
C LEU A 236 1.54 -32.48 -4.01
N ARG A 237 1.70 -32.57 -5.33
CA ARG A 237 0.57 -32.64 -6.28
C ARG A 237 -0.24 -33.92 -6.10
N GLN A 238 0.42 -35.04 -5.86
CA GLN A 238 -0.26 -36.31 -5.59
C GLN A 238 -1.09 -36.21 -4.30
N ASN A 239 -0.50 -35.71 -3.21
CA ASN A 239 -1.19 -35.50 -1.94
C ASN A 239 -2.41 -34.60 -2.12
N MET A 240 -2.24 -33.45 -2.77
CA MET A 240 -3.33 -32.50 -3.06
C MET A 240 -4.50 -33.17 -3.79
N ASN A 241 -4.22 -33.94 -4.84
CA ASN A 241 -5.26 -34.64 -5.60
C ASN A 241 -5.94 -35.75 -4.79
N SER A 242 -5.17 -36.49 -4.00
CA SER A 242 -5.66 -37.58 -3.16
C SER A 242 -6.44 -37.09 -1.94
N ASN A 243 -6.22 -35.86 -1.47
CA ASN A 243 -6.84 -35.33 -0.26
C ASN A 243 -7.89 -34.24 -0.55
N LEU A 244 -8.16 -33.96 -1.83
CA LEU A 244 -9.07 -32.90 -2.26
C LEU A 244 -10.48 -32.99 -1.63
N TYR A 245 -10.97 -34.21 -1.40
CA TYR A 245 -12.29 -34.47 -0.84
C TYR A 245 -12.40 -34.18 0.66
N HIS A 246 -11.27 -33.95 1.34
CA HIS A 246 -11.24 -33.55 2.75
C HIS A 246 -11.33 -32.04 2.95
N TRP A 247 -11.34 -31.24 1.87
CA TRP A 247 -11.43 -29.79 1.98
C TRP A 247 -12.75 -29.38 2.62
N ASP A 248 -12.67 -28.68 3.75
CA ASP A 248 -13.84 -28.16 4.47
C ASP A 248 -14.01 -26.65 4.21
N PRO A 249 -15.03 -26.22 3.43
CA PRO A 249 -15.28 -24.81 3.16
C PRO A 249 -15.66 -23.98 4.39
N GLU A 250 -16.02 -24.60 5.51
CA GLU A 250 -16.32 -23.90 6.78
C GLU A 250 -15.10 -23.88 7.71
N GLY A 251 -14.05 -24.64 7.38
CA GLY A 251 -12.85 -24.80 8.17
C GLY A 251 -11.84 -23.65 8.06
N ASN A 252 -10.76 -23.76 8.84
CA ASN A 252 -9.63 -22.85 8.77
C ASN A 252 -8.79 -23.11 7.50
N LEU A 253 -8.38 -22.04 6.81
CA LEU A 253 -7.64 -22.12 5.55
C LEU A 253 -6.29 -22.82 5.71
N LEU A 254 -5.52 -22.49 6.75
CA LEU A 254 -4.20 -23.06 6.99
C LEU A 254 -4.29 -24.56 7.35
N GLU A 255 -5.22 -24.94 8.23
CA GLU A 255 -5.47 -26.34 8.60
C GLU A 255 -5.91 -27.19 7.40
N ASN A 256 -6.78 -26.63 6.54
CA ASN A 256 -7.16 -27.24 5.28
C ASN A 256 -5.95 -27.43 4.36
N LEU A 257 -5.09 -26.43 4.21
CA LEU A 257 -3.87 -26.53 3.40
C LEU A 257 -2.91 -27.60 3.94
N GLN A 258 -2.75 -27.71 5.27
CA GLN A 258 -1.92 -28.75 5.89
C GLN A 258 -2.46 -30.15 5.59
N SER A 259 -3.77 -30.35 5.76
CA SER A 259 -4.43 -31.62 5.51
C SER A 259 -4.43 -32.00 4.03
N LEU A 260 -4.65 -31.02 3.15
CA LEU A 260 -4.64 -31.19 1.70
C LEU A 260 -3.26 -31.62 1.19
N LEU A 261 -2.20 -30.98 1.68
CA LEU A 261 -0.83 -31.26 1.21
C LEU A 261 -0.16 -32.39 1.98
N ASP A 262 -0.75 -32.83 3.10
CA ASP A 262 -0.14 -33.77 4.06
C ASP A 262 1.22 -33.26 4.54
N VAL A 263 1.25 -32.00 4.99
CA VAL A 263 2.47 -31.33 5.49
C VAL A 263 2.21 -30.61 6.79
N THR A 264 3.26 -30.48 7.59
CA THR A 264 3.33 -29.50 8.68
C THR A 264 4.16 -28.33 8.20
N PHE A 265 3.56 -27.14 8.08
CA PHE A 265 4.31 -25.96 7.67
C PHE A 265 5.35 -25.59 8.73
N PRO A 266 6.58 -25.23 8.33
CA PRO A 266 7.57 -24.71 9.23
C PRO A 266 7.11 -23.34 9.75
N THR A 267 7.35 -23.08 11.04
CA THR A 267 6.87 -21.90 11.75
C THR A 267 8.02 -21.10 12.34
N PRO A 268 7.81 -19.81 12.67
CA PRO A 268 8.82 -19.01 13.38
C PRO A 268 9.27 -19.56 14.73
N THR A 269 8.50 -20.47 15.32
CA THR A 269 8.83 -21.13 16.60
C THR A 269 9.61 -22.43 16.44
N THR A 270 9.55 -23.05 15.25
CA THR A 270 10.12 -24.38 15.00
C THR A 270 11.38 -24.36 14.13
N SER A 271 11.60 -23.29 13.35
CA SER A 271 12.75 -23.15 12.45
C SER A 271 13.13 -21.69 12.25
N LYS A 272 14.22 -21.44 11.52
CA LYS A 272 14.67 -20.08 11.15
C LYS A 272 14.38 -19.77 9.69
N LYS A 273 14.13 -18.50 9.37
CA LYS A 273 13.82 -18.05 8.00
C LYS A 273 14.95 -18.39 7.01
N GLU A 274 16.19 -18.30 7.45
CA GLU A 274 17.38 -18.53 6.62
C GLU A 274 17.46 -19.97 6.08
N GLU A 275 16.80 -20.94 6.73
CA GLU A 275 16.73 -22.34 6.28
C GLU A 275 15.94 -22.50 4.97
N PHE A 276 15.10 -21.51 4.63
CA PHE A 276 14.25 -21.49 3.43
C PHE A 276 14.74 -20.46 2.41
N SER A 277 15.78 -19.69 2.73
CA SER A 277 16.35 -18.66 1.87
C SER A 277 17.50 -19.21 1.02
N MET A 278 17.19 -20.10 0.07
CA MET A 278 18.19 -20.65 -0.84
C MET A 278 18.76 -19.56 -1.77
N GLU A 279 20.08 -19.40 -1.74
CA GLU A 279 20.78 -18.49 -2.64
C GLU A 279 20.89 -19.06 -4.05
N CYS A 280 20.87 -18.18 -5.05
CA CYS A 280 21.12 -18.54 -6.42
C CYS A 280 22.54 -19.06 -6.61
N GLY A 281 22.70 -20.23 -7.24
CA GLY A 281 24.01 -20.84 -7.48
C GLY A 281 24.89 -20.13 -8.53
N ILE A 282 24.48 -18.96 -9.01
CA ILE A 282 25.23 -18.13 -9.98
C ILE A 282 25.58 -16.77 -9.35
N CYS A 283 24.58 -16.03 -8.87
CA CYS A 283 24.79 -14.69 -8.32
C CYS A 283 24.98 -14.66 -6.79
N TYR A 284 24.79 -15.80 -6.11
CA TYR A 284 24.91 -15.95 -4.65
C TYR A 284 24.02 -14.97 -3.86
N SER A 285 22.92 -14.54 -4.46
CA SER A 285 21.90 -13.75 -3.79
C SER A 285 20.64 -14.58 -3.60
N TYR A 286 20.00 -14.43 -2.45
CA TYR A 286 18.65 -14.93 -2.22
C TYR A 286 17.60 -14.17 -3.05
N LYS A 287 17.83 -12.89 -3.34
CA LYS A 287 16.87 -12.06 -4.07
C LYS A 287 17.58 -11.17 -5.08
N LEU A 288 17.15 -11.24 -6.34
CA LEU A 288 17.62 -10.37 -7.41
C LEU A 288 16.47 -9.47 -7.81
N GLU A 289 16.50 -8.21 -7.37
CA GLU A 289 15.38 -7.27 -7.47
C GLU A 289 14.10 -7.81 -6.80
N THR A 290 13.18 -8.36 -7.58
CA THR A 290 11.93 -9.00 -7.13
C THR A 290 11.94 -10.51 -7.30
N GLU A 291 13.00 -11.08 -7.89
CA GLU A 291 13.05 -12.49 -8.25
C GLU A 291 13.69 -13.36 -7.16
N LEU A 292 13.09 -14.52 -6.88
CA LEU A 292 13.66 -15.57 -6.03
C LEU A 292 14.21 -16.74 -6.87
N PRO A 293 15.20 -17.50 -6.36
CA PRO A 293 15.76 -18.68 -7.02
C PRO A 293 14.74 -19.81 -7.12
N ASN A 294 14.06 -19.88 -8.27
CA ASN A 294 12.92 -20.76 -8.48
C ASN A 294 13.23 -21.93 -9.42
N GLU A 295 14.29 -21.82 -10.22
CA GLU A 295 14.72 -22.88 -11.12
C GLU A 295 15.66 -23.81 -10.33
N VAL A 296 15.21 -25.02 -10.02
CA VAL A 296 15.92 -25.96 -9.16
C VAL A 296 16.50 -27.11 -9.98
N CYS A 297 17.75 -27.50 -9.70
CA CYS A 297 18.34 -28.69 -10.31
C CYS A 297 17.61 -29.96 -9.86
N ASN A 298 17.18 -30.77 -10.83
CA ASN A 298 16.43 -32.00 -10.57
C ASN A 298 17.28 -33.20 -10.12
N ASP A 299 18.62 -33.14 -10.18
CA ASP A 299 19.46 -34.19 -9.58
C ASP A 299 19.33 -34.12 -8.05
N SER A 300 18.87 -35.21 -7.45
CA SER A 300 18.57 -35.30 -6.01
C SER A 300 19.77 -35.07 -5.09
N ARG A 301 21.00 -35.15 -5.62
CA ARG A 301 22.23 -34.85 -4.88
C ARG A 301 22.69 -33.41 -5.05
N CYS A 302 22.05 -32.64 -5.93
CA CYS A 302 22.37 -31.24 -6.20
C CYS A 302 21.36 -30.31 -5.55
N GLY A 303 20.11 -30.30 -6.04
CA GLY A 303 19.06 -29.41 -5.52
C GLY A 303 19.36 -27.90 -5.57
N GLN A 304 20.43 -27.48 -6.24
CA GLN A 304 20.82 -26.06 -6.32
C GLN A 304 19.74 -25.25 -7.04
N ALA A 305 19.36 -24.13 -6.44
CA ALA A 305 18.40 -23.19 -6.99
C ALA A 305 19.08 -22.05 -7.74
N TYR A 306 18.39 -21.51 -8.74
CA TYR A 306 18.82 -20.39 -9.57
C TYR A 306 17.66 -19.44 -9.82
N HIS A 307 17.97 -18.14 -9.91
CA HIS A 307 17.07 -17.21 -10.59
C HIS A 307 16.88 -17.66 -12.04
N HIS A 308 15.66 -17.57 -12.53
CA HIS A 308 15.28 -17.75 -13.92
C HIS A 308 16.16 -16.92 -14.85
N SER A 309 16.32 -15.63 -14.55
CA SER A 309 17.18 -14.71 -15.31
C SER A 309 18.64 -15.20 -15.35
N CYS A 310 19.24 -15.47 -14.19
CA CYS A 310 20.61 -15.97 -14.10
C CYS A 310 20.81 -17.28 -14.87
N LEU A 311 19.91 -18.25 -14.70
CA LEU A 311 20.02 -19.55 -15.37
C LEU A 311 19.83 -19.42 -16.88
N TYR A 312 18.87 -18.60 -17.33
CA TYR A 312 18.65 -18.32 -18.75
C TYR A 312 19.88 -17.71 -19.42
N GLU A 313 20.48 -16.69 -18.81
CA GLU A 313 21.69 -16.06 -19.33
C GLU A 313 22.87 -17.04 -19.40
N TRP A 314 23.07 -17.82 -18.34
CA TRP A 314 24.12 -18.84 -18.27
C TRP A 314 23.99 -19.91 -19.35
N LEU A 315 22.78 -20.46 -19.52
CA LEU A 315 22.55 -21.51 -20.52
C LEU A 315 22.72 -20.96 -21.93
N ARG A 316 22.27 -19.73 -22.18
CA ARG A 316 22.43 -19.07 -23.48
C ARG A 316 23.90 -18.86 -23.86
N SER A 317 24.78 -18.56 -22.91
CA SER A 317 26.22 -18.42 -23.17
C SER A 317 26.97 -19.74 -23.36
N SER A 318 26.39 -20.87 -22.92
CA SER A 318 27.07 -22.17 -22.82
C SER A 318 26.83 -23.11 -24.01
N GLY A 319 26.32 -22.62 -25.14
CA GLY A 319 26.08 -23.45 -26.34
C GLY A 319 24.89 -24.40 -26.21
N CYS A 320 23.86 -24.01 -25.44
CA CYS A 320 22.66 -24.78 -25.16
C CYS A 320 21.88 -25.22 -26.41
N ARG A 321 21.09 -26.29 -26.27
CA ARG A 321 20.05 -26.64 -27.25
C ARG A 321 18.78 -25.86 -26.92
N GLN A 322 18.15 -25.28 -27.94
CA GLN A 322 16.87 -24.59 -27.80
C GLN A 322 15.78 -25.36 -28.55
N SER A 323 14.61 -25.51 -27.94
CA SER A 323 13.43 -26.06 -28.59
C SER A 323 12.20 -25.29 -28.13
N PHE A 324 11.46 -24.73 -29.08
CA PHE A 324 10.32 -23.84 -28.81
C PHE A 324 10.69 -22.76 -27.79
N ASN A 325 9.95 -22.69 -26.67
CA ASN A 325 10.16 -21.72 -25.59
C ASN A 325 10.97 -22.32 -24.41
N THR A 326 11.82 -23.31 -24.66
CA THR A 326 12.62 -23.98 -23.62
C THR A 326 14.08 -24.09 -24.04
N VAL A 327 14.97 -23.72 -23.13
CA VAL A 327 16.41 -23.84 -23.25
C VAL A 327 16.88 -25.04 -22.42
N PHE A 328 17.70 -25.90 -23.03
CA PHE A 328 18.23 -27.12 -22.43
C PHE A 328 19.74 -27.01 -22.32
N GLY A 329 20.29 -27.32 -21.15
CA GLY A 329 21.74 -27.44 -20.97
C GLY A 329 22.10 -28.15 -19.69
N GLU A 330 23.21 -27.77 -19.09
CA GLU A 330 23.77 -28.41 -17.90
C GLU A 330 23.75 -27.45 -16.71
N CYS A 331 23.42 -27.99 -15.54
CA CYS A 331 23.42 -27.29 -14.27
C CYS A 331 24.82 -26.72 -13.99
N PRO A 332 24.94 -25.40 -13.73
CA PRO A 332 26.24 -24.77 -13.41
C PRO A 332 27.01 -25.42 -12.26
N TYR A 333 26.29 -26.10 -11.36
CA TYR A 333 26.87 -26.65 -10.13
C TYR A 333 27.28 -28.13 -10.26
N CYS A 334 26.47 -28.97 -10.92
CA CYS A 334 26.70 -30.43 -10.97
C CYS A 334 26.81 -31.01 -12.39
N SER A 335 26.71 -30.17 -13.42
CA SER A 335 26.74 -30.54 -14.85
C SER A 335 25.66 -31.54 -15.28
N LYS A 336 24.61 -31.75 -14.46
CA LYS A 336 23.46 -32.58 -14.84
C LYS A 336 22.47 -31.80 -15.69
N PRO A 337 21.65 -32.48 -16.52
CA PRO A 337 20.67 -31.81 -17.36
C PRO A 337 19.74 -30.88 -16.55
N ILE A 338 19.57 -29.65 -17.02
CA ILE A 338 18.63 -28.66 -16.48
C ILE A 338 17.99 -27.89 -17.65
N THR A 339 16.79 -27.38 -17.42
CA THR A 339 16.03 -26.62 -18.41
C THR A 339 15.47 -25.35 -17.81
N VAL A 340 15.33 -24.32 -18.64
CA VAL A 340 14.66 -23.07 -18.27
C VAL A 340 13.79 -22.59 -19.43
N LYS A 341 12.64 -21.98 -19.14
CA LYS A 341 11.82 -21.36 -20.19
C LYS A 341 12.48 -20.07 -20.68
N MET A 342 12.21 -19.63 -21.91
CA MET A 342 12.66 -18.29 -22.30
C MET A 342 11.77 -17.23 -21.63
N PRO A 343 12.33 -16.06 -21.30
CA PRO A 343 11.53 -14.94 -20.80
C PRO A 343 10.45 -14.56 -21.82
N THR A 344 9.21 -14.43 -21.37
CA THR A 344 8.14 -13.81 -22.17
C THR A 344 8.42 -12.32 -22.26
N THR A 345 8.72 -11.83 -23.47
CA THR A 345 8.85 -10.41 -23.82
C THR A 345 7.57 -9.63 -23.61
#